data_AF-A0A8T5UJH0-F1
#
_entry.id   AF-A0A8T5UJH0-F1
#
_cell.length_a   1.000
_cell.length_b   1.000
_cell.length_c   1.000
_cell.angle_alpha   90.00
_cell.angle_beta   90.00
_cell.angle_gamma   90.00
#
_symmetry.space_group_name_H-M   'P 1'
#
loop_
_entity.id
_entity.type
_entity.pdbx_description
1 polymer ?
#
loop_
_entity_poly.entity_id
_entity_poly.type
_entity_poly.pdbx_seq_one_letter_code
_entity_poly.pdbx_strand_id
1 'polypeptide(L)'
;VTYYTIFSFSSWCWLIAFYGYGKKLLTKQNSVISYLSNIALPIYIIHLTVIIMIGFYVLQWEAHWVIKFIVISISSMFIIILLCELIKTNNVTRFIFGMRPKVKKTEVN
;
A
#
# COMPACT_ATOMS: atom_id res chain seq x y z
N VAL A 1 4.13 -6.24 -35.51
CA VAL A 1 3.16 -7.14 -34.82
C VAL A 1 3.88 -8.30 -34.15
N THR A 2 4.71 -9.06 -34.87
CA THR A 2 5.47 -10.22 -34.33
C THR A 2 6.48 -9.89 -33.22
N TYR A 3 7.12 -8.72 -33.25
CA TYR A 3 8.09 -8.34 -32.21
C TYR A 3 7.43 -7.93 -30.88
N TYR A 4 6.26 -7.30 -30.94
CA TYR A 4 5.53 -6.87 -29.74
C TYR A 4 5.02 -8.08 -28.94
N THR A 5 4.55 -9.13 -29.62
CA THR A 5 4.06 -10.34 -28.94
C THR A 5 5.16 -11.09 -28.20
N ILE A 6 6.38 -11.16 -28.75
CA ILE A 6 7.53 -11.78 -28.08
C ILE A 6 7.94 -11.00 -26.83
N PHE A 7 7.92 -9.66 -26.91
CA PHE A 7 8.24 -8.81 -25.78
C PHE A 7 7.16 -8.89 -24.69
N SER A 8 5.87 -8.85 -25.05
CA SER A 8 4.76 -9.02 -24.11
C SER A 8 4.82 -10.36 -23.39
N PHE A 9 5.09 -11.45 -24.12
CA PHE A 9 5.22 -12.78 -23.52
C PHE A 9 6.44 -12.87 -22.59
N SER A 10 7.57 -12.27 -23.00
CA SER A 10 8.77 -12.21 -22.17
C SER A 10 8.53 -11.39 -20.89
N SER A 11 7.89 -10.23 -20.98
CA SER A 11 7.50 -9.42 -19.83
C SER A 11 6.55 -10.18 -18.89
N TRP A 12 5.59 -10.94 -19.45
CA TRP A 12 4.70 -11.77 -18.65
C TRP A 12 5.45 -12.89 -17.92
N CYS A 13 6.37 -13.57 -18.60
CA CYS A 13 7.26 -14.57 -17.99
C CYS A 13 8.11 -13.97 -16.87
N TRP A 14 8.68 -12.77 -17.07
CA TRP A 14 9.43 -12.06 -16.03
C TRP A 14 8.54 -11.65 -14.85
N LEU A 15 7.31 -11.18 -15.08
CA LEU A 15 6.36 -10.87 -14.02
C LEU A 15 6.03 -12.09 -13.16
N ILE A 16 5.73 -13.25 -13.77
CA ILE A 16 5.51 -14.50 -13.02
C ILE A 16 6.78 -14.88 -12.25
N ALA A 17 7.95 -14.80 -12.88
CA ALA A 17 9.22 -15.16 -12.25
C ALA A 17 9.47 -14.31 -11.00
N PHE A 18 9.32 -12.98 -11.10
CA PHE A 18 9.43 -12.09 -9.96
C PHE A 18 8.38 -12.37 -8.89
N TYR A 19 7.13 -12.61 -9.28
CA TYR A 19 6.05 -12.93 -8.34
C TYR A 19 6.30 -14.26 -7.61
N GLY A 20 6.76 -15.29 -8.33
CA GLY A 20 7.10 -16.61 -7.79
C GLY A 20 8.32 -16.56 -6.87
N TYR A 21 9.37 -15.81 -7.25
CA TYR A 21 10.53 -15.57 -6.39
C TYR A 21 10.15 -14.78 -5.13
N GLY A 22 9.32 -13.74 -5.29
CA GLY A 22 8.75 -12.99 -4.18
C GLY A 22 8.00 -13.90 -3.22
N LYS A 23 7.11 -14.76 -3.75
CA LYS A 23 6.40 -15.75 -2.94
C LYS A 23 7.37 -16.69 -2.23
N LYS A 24 8.41 -17.21 -2.88
CA LYS A 24 9.39 -18.14 -2.28
C LYS A 24 10.21 -17.47 -1.16
N LEU A 25 10.64 -16.22 -1.34
CA LEU A 25 11.34 -15.45 -0.29
C LEU A 25 10.41 -15.06 0.87
N LEU A 26 9.14 -14.75 0.60
CA LEU A 26 8.12 -14.38 1.59
C LEU A 26 7.37 -15.59 2.19
N THR A 27 7.62 -16.82 1.72
CA THR A 27 7.01 -18.07 2.23
C THR A 27 7.48 -18.41 3.65
N LYS A 28 8.57 -17.81 4.14
CA LYS A 28 8.83 -17.81 5.59
C LYS A 28 7.73 -16.98 6.26
N GLN A 29 6.64 -17.63 6.67
CA GLN A 29 5.56 -17.11 7.50
C GLN A 29 6.12 -16.68 8.86
N ASN A 30 6.86 -15.58 8.88
CA ASN A 30 7.24 -14.89 10.10
C ASN A 30 6.07 -13.98 10.48
N SER A 31 5.76 -13.88 11.77
CA SER A 31 4.73 -12.97 12.31
C SER A 31 4.86 -11.55 11.79
N VAL A 32 6.08 -11.14 11.42
CA VAL A 32 6.40 -9.87 10.76
C VAL A 32 5.69 -9.70 9.42
N ILE A 33 5.69 -10.69 8.52
CA ILE A 33 5.03 -10.57 7.20
C ILE A 33 3.51 -10.54 7.34
N SER A 34 2.93 -11.32 8.27
CA SER A 34 1.49 -11.25 8.54
C SER A 34 1.11 -9.89 9.15
N TYR A 35 1.94 -9.32 10.03
CA TYR A 35 1.75 -7.99 10.57
C TYR A 35 1.87 -6.89 9.49
N LEU A 36 2.90 -6.94 8.64
CA LEU A 36 3.06 -6.00 7.53
C LEU A 36 1.91 -6.12 6.51
N SER A 37 1.46 -7.33 6.18
CA SER A 37 0.35 -7.55 5.25
C SER A 37 -0.97 -6.96 5.78
N ASN A 38 -1.23 -7.12 7.08
CA ASN A 38 -2.38 -6.53 7.76
C ASN A 38 -2.38 -4.98 7.70
N ILE A 39 -1.20 -4.36 7.67
CA ILE A 39 -1.05 -2.89 7.59
C ILE A 39 -0.98 -2.41 6.13
N ALA A 40 -0.41 -3.21 5.23
CA ALA A 40 -0.27 -2.87 3.83
C ALA A 40 -1.63 -2.73 3.14
N LEU A 41 -2.63 -3.54 3.53
CA LEU A 41 -3.97 -3.51 2.94
C LEU A 41 -4.72 -2.18 3.18
N PRO A 42 -4.84 -1.65 4.42
CA PRO A 42 -5.40 -0.32 4.65
C PRO A 42 -4.58 0.80 4.01
N ILE A 43 -3.24 0.74 4.08
CA ILE A 43 -2.38 1.72 3.42
C ILE A 43 -2.69 1.77 1.93
N TYR A 44 -2.80 0.63 1.25
CA TYR A 44 -3.03 0.57 -0.19
C TYR A 44 -4.35 1.23 -0.61
N ILE A 45 -5.45 0.93 0.10
CA ILE A 45 -6.79 1.46 -0.20
C ILE A 45 -6.84 2.97 0.02
N ILE A 46 -6.26 3.45 1.12
CA ILE A 46 -6.26 4.88 1.48
C ILE A 46 -5.29 5.66 0.62
N HIS A 47 -4.13 5.10 0.29
CA HIS A 47 -3.09 5.78 -0.46
C HIS A 47 -3.60 6.27 -1.81
N LEU A 48 -4.33 5.41 -2.54
CA LEU A 48 -4.91 5.77 -3.84
C LEU A 48 -5.90 6.94 -3.72
N THR A 49 -6.83 6.87 -2.76
CA THR A 49 -7.85 7.92 -2.59
C THR A 49 -7.24 9.26 -2.16
N VAL A 50 -6.25 9.22 -1.27
CA VAL A 50 -5.53 10.42 -0.80
C VAL A 50 -4.74 11.06 -1.93
N ILE A 51 -4.03 10.27 -2.74
CA ILE A 51 -3.30 10.80 -3.91
C ILE A 51 -4.26 11.48 -4.88
N ILE A 52 -5.41 10.87 -5.18
CA ILE A 52 -6.40 11.44 -6.10
C ILE A 52 -6.95 12.77 -5.53
N MET A 53 -7.27 12.80 -4.23
CA MET A 53 -7.81 13.98 -3.58
C MET A 53 -6.81 15.14 -3.59
N ILE A 54 -5.55 14.90 -3.20
CA ILE A 54 -4.47 15.90 -3.25
C ILE A 54 -4.16 16.31 -4.69
N GLY A 55 -4.11 15.33 -5.60
CA GLY A 55 -3.85 15.56 -7.02
C GLY A 55 -4.86 16.54 -7.60
N PHE A 56 -6.14 16.42 -7.25
CA PHE A 56 -7.20 17.34 -7.70
C PHE A 56 -6.94 18.79 -7.29
N TYR A 57 -6.42 19.03 -6.07
CA TYR A 57 -6.07 20.38 -5.61
C TYR A 57 -4.77 20.89 -6.24
N VAL A 58 -3.73 20.06 -6.34
CA VAL A 58 -2.41 20.51 -6.83
C VAL A 58 -2.38 20.66 -8.36
N LEU A 59 -3.18 19.89 -9.10
CA LEU A 59 -3.28 20.01 -10.55
C LEU A 59 -3.85 21.37 -10.99
N GLN A 60 -4.73 21.98 -10.19
CA GLN A 60 -5.35 23.29 -10.47
C GLN A 60 -4.37 24.47 -10.39
N TRP A 61 -3.18 24.28 -9.81
CA TRP A 61 -2.20 25.36 -9.68
C TRP A 61 -1.43 25.56 -11.01
N GLU A 62 -1.16 26.79 -11.45
CA GLU A 62 -0.31 27.05 -12.63
C GLU A 62 1.21 26.93 -12.34
N ALA A 63 1.61 26.01 -11.46
CA ALA A 63 3.00 25.79 -11.09
C ALA A 63 3.73 24.81 -12.03
N HIS A 64 5.06 24.85 -12.03
CA HIS A 64 5.91 23.93 -12.79
C HIS A 64 5.72 22.45 -12.34
N TRP A 65 5.77 21.52 -13.29
CA TRP A 65 5.42 20.10 -13.08
C TRP A 65 6.26 19.41 -11.98
N VAL A 66 7.54 19.76 -11.84
CA VAL A 66 8.44 19.20 -10.83
C VAL A 66 7.99 19.58 -9.41
N ILE A 67 7.57 20.83 -9.21
CA ILE A 67 7.12 21.32 -7.90
C ILE A 67 5.81 20.63 -7.52
N LYS A 68 4.89 20.48 -8.47
CA LYS A 68 3.64 19.72 -8.26
C LYS A 68 3.94 18.30 -7.80
N PHE A 69 4.88 17.60 -8.44
CA PHE A 69 5.24 16.23 -8.09
C PHE A 69 5.79 16.13 -6.66
N ILE A 70 6.75 16.99 -6.30
CA ILE A 70 7.36 16.99 -4.96
C ILE A 70 6.30 17.30 -3.90
N VAL A 71 5.45 18.30 -4.13
CA VAL A 71 4.38 18.68 -3.19
C VAL A 71 3.37 17.55 -3.01
N ILE A 72 2.90 16.92 -4.09
CA ILE A 72 1.97 15.78 -4.02
C ILE A 72 2.61 14.60 -3.28
N SER A 73 3.87 14.30 -3.57
CA SER A 73 4.55 13.15 -2.95
C SER A 73 4.77 13.35 -1.45
N ILE A 74 5.19 14.54 -1.02
CA ILE A 74 5.43 14.83 0.40
C ILE A 74 4.10 14.92 1.16
N SER A 75 3.12 15.65 0.62
CA SER A 75 1.82 15.81 1.26
C SER A 75 1.06 14.49 1.36
N SER A 76 1.05 13.68 0.30
CA SER A 76 0.43 12.35 0.35
C SER A 76 1.10 11.47 1.38
N MET A 77 2.44 11.39 1.42
CA MET A 77 3.13 10.62 2.44
C MET A 77 2.75 11.06 3.86
N PHE A 78 2.73 12.37 4.12
CA PHE A 78 2.39 12.89 5.44
C PHE A 78 0.94 12.57 5.84
N ILE A 79 0.00 12.73 4.90
CA ILE A 79 -1.42 12.45 5.11
C ILE A 79 -1.66 10.95 5.31
N ILE A 80 -1.04 10.08 4.50
CA ILE A 80 -1.12 8.62 4.68
C ILE A 80 -0.60 8.23 6.07
N ILE A 81 0.53 8.78 6.54
CA ILE A 81 1.08 8.48 7.87
C ILE A 81 0.09 8.88 8.97
N LEU A 82 -0.46 10.10 8.90
CA LEU A 82 -1.46 10.58 9.86
C LEU A 82 -2.72 9.71 9.88
N LEU A 83 -3.26 9.38 8.71
CA LEU A 83 -4.42 8.48 8.61
C LEU A 83 -4.10 7.11 9.17
N CYS A 84 -2.91 6.57 8.90
CA CYS A 84 -2.50 5.28 9.42
C CYS A 84 -2.41 5.27 10.96
N GLU A 85 -1.92 6.35 11.56
CA GLU A 85 -1.87 6.53 13.01
C GLU A 85 -3.29 6.67 13.61
N LEU A 86 -4.18 7.39 12.92
CA LEU A 86 -5.59 7.52 13.29
C LEU A 86 -6.33 6.17 13.24
N ILE A 87 -6.02 5.33 12.25
CA ILE A 87 -6.59 3.98 12.09
C ILE A 87 -6.05 3.03 13.15
N LYS A 88 -4.79 3.20 13.55
CA LYS A 88 -4.18 2.43 14.63
C LYS A 88 -4.82 2.72 15.99
N THR A 89 -5.30 3.95 16.22
CA THR A 89 -6.04 4.29 17.45
C THR A 89 -7.52 3.85 17.41
N ASN A 90 -8.17 3.89 16.24
CA ASN A 90 -9.57 3.53 16.12
C ASN A 90 -9.79 2.02 15.90
N ASN A 91 -10.21 1.30 16.95
CA ASN A 91 -10.43 -0.16 16.94
C ASN A 91 -11.52 -0.61 15.95
N VAL A 92 -12.42 0.29 15.53
CA VAL A 92 -13.51 0.01 14.57
C VAL A 92 -12.96 -0.12 13.15
N THR A 93 -12.07 0.77 12.74
CA THR A 93 -11.43 0.71 11.42
C THR A 93 -10.51 -0.50 11.32
N ARG A 94 -9.85 -0.87 12.43
CA ARG A 94 -9.09 -2.13 12.52
C ARG A 94 -9.93 -3.37 12.18
N PHE A 95 -11.20 -3.40 12.58
CA PHE A 95 -12.13 -4.49 12.27
C PHE A 95 -12.57 -4.49 10.79
N ILE A 96 -12.88 -3.31 10.24
CA ILE A 96 -13.30 -3.15 8.83
C ILE A 96 -12.19 -3.56 7.85
N PHE A 97 -10.92 -3.35 8.21
CA PHE A 97 -9.77 -3.73 7.39
C PHE A 97 -9.27 -5.17 7.65
N GLY A 98 -10.02 -5.99 8.39
CA GLY A 98 -9.73 -7.41 8.55
C GLY A 98 -8.49 -7.73 9.40
N MET A 99 -7.96 -6.74 10.12
CA MET A 99 -6.82 -6.95 11.01
C MET A 99 -7.27 -7.76 12.24
N ARG A 100 -6.58 -8.87 12.54
CA ARG A 100 -6.88 -9.68 13.72
C ARG A 100 -6.90 -8.76 14.96
N PRO A 101 -7.98 -8.80 15.77
CA PRO A 101 -8.07 -8.01 16.99
C PRO A 101 -6.87 -8.33 17.89
N LYS A 102 -6.42 -7.37 18.69
CA LYS A 102 -5.46 -7.67 19.77
C LYS A 102 -6.26 -8.56 20.71
N VAL A 103 -6.12 -9.87 20.55
CA VAL A 103 -6.60 -10.83 21.54
C VAL A 103 -5.81 -10.48 22.78
N LYS A 104 -6.46 -9.75 23.68
CA LYS A 104 -6.02 -9.63 25.06
C LYS A 104 -5.99 -11.07 25.51
N LYS A 105 -4.79 -11.60 25.74
CA LYS A 105 -4.62 -12.93 26.32
C LYS A 105 -5.19 -12.78 27.73
N THR A 106 -6.47 -13.10 27.87
CA THR A 106 -7.10 -13.24 29.18
C THR A 106 -6.41 -14.44 29.80
N GLU A 107 -5.44 -14.16 30.67
CA GLU A 107 -4.94 -15.14 31.62
C GLU A 107 -6.13 -15.48 32.52
N VAL A 108 -6.79 -16.60 32.22
CA VAL A 108 -7.80 -17.19 33.07
C VAL A 108 -7.03 -17.97 34.13
N ASN A 109 -7.06 -17.44 35.34
CA ASN A 109 -6.64 -18.09 36.58
C ASN A 109 -7.74 -19.08 37.00
#